data_AF-A0A847HAW5-F1
#
_entry.id   AF-A0A847HAW5-F1
#
_cell.length_a   1.000
_cell.length_b   1.000
_cell.length_c   1.000
_cell.angle_alpha   90.00
_cell.angle_beta   90.00
_cell.angle_gamma   90.00
#
_symmetry.space_group_name_H-M   'P 1'
#
loop_
_entity.id
_entity.type
_entity.pdbx_description
1 polymer ?
#
loop_
_entity_poly.entity_id
_entity_poly.type
_entity_poly.pdbx_seq_one_letter_code
_entity_poly.pdbx_strand_id
1 'polypeptide(L)'
;VFLLGWTGLIGRIMAILPPTIVMAMVAGIFLRFGLDLITAATGDPLIALPMIIVFVALGIVPRVAAVAPPVAVAAVVGTAVALAAGRLGSGILDDGLVAAPVFTAPAFSAGAMIELVIPLAITVVIVQNGQGVAVLRAAGHRPGVNLAAAASGLVSIPMALIGNVTTCLTGPTNALITSGPRSERHYAAAMVTALGAVAVGLFSPAFVGFMLAMPASFVAALAGIAMLTPLKNAFLAGFSGAFSTGALVCFLVTVSEITLLGITAPFWGILFGCVTAWLMDPKPAGTKRSQTVSAETRAEDAPRADVRR
;
A
#
# COMPACT_ATOMS: atom_id res chain seq x y z
N VAL A 1 -3.96 -4.56 18.69
CA VAL A 1 -2.81 -4.80 17.78
C VAL A 1 -1.51 -5.06 18.54
N PHE A 2 -1.10 -4.20 19.49
CA PHE A 2 0.13 -4.37 20.29
C PHE A 2 0.31 -5.79 20.84
N LEU A 3 -0.68 -6.29 21.61
CA LEU A 3 -0.62 -7.63 22.21
C LEU A 3 -0.51 -8.75 21.16
N LEU A 4 -1.20 -8.63 20.03
CA LEU A 4 -1.15 -9.63 18.95
C LEU A 4 0.22 -9.66 18.26
N GLY A 5 0.87 -8.51 18.13
CA GLY A 5 2.25 -8.41 17.65
C GLY A 5 3.25 -8.97 18.67
N TRP A 6 3.12 -8.56 19.93
CA TRP A 6 4.00 -8.97 21.03
C TRP A 6 4.00 -10.49 21.26
N THR A 7 2.81 -11.11 21.22
CA THR A 7 2.63 -12.57 21.35
C THR A 7 3.08 -13.37 20.12
N GLY A 8 3.40 -12.69 19.02
CA GLY A 8 3.84 -13.33 17.78
C GLY A 8 2.70 -13.87 16.90
N LEU A 9 1.44 -13.64 17.28
CA LEU A 9 0.27 -14.23 16.61
C LEU A 9 0.07 -13.68 15.19
N ILE A 10 0.36 -12.40 14.96
CA ILE A 10 0.22 -11.79 13.62
C ILE A 10 1.13 -12.49 12.60
N GLY A 11 2.38 -12.78 12.99
CA GLY A 11 3.31 -13.51 12.14
C GLY A 11 2.83 -14.91 11.80
N ARG A 12 2.17 -15.61 12.73
CA ARG A 12 1.59 -16.94 12.49
C ARG A 12 0.43 -16.86 11.50
N ILE A 13 -0.47 -15.89 11.67
CA ILE A 13 -1.60 -15.67 10.74
C ILE A 13 -1.06 -15.36 9.34
N MET A 14 -0.10 -14.45 9.23
CA MET A 14 0.49 -14.04 7.95
C MET A 14 1.32 -15.12 7.26
N ALA A 15 1.83 -16.11 8.00
CA ALA A 15 2.58 -17.22 7.43
C ALA A 15 1.67 -18.20 6.66
N ILE A 16 0.36 -18.21 6.94
CA ILE A 16 -0.61 -19.10 6.31
C ILE A 16 -1.08 -18.53 4.95
N LEU A 17 -1.04 -17.20 4.78
CA LEU A 17 -1.57 -16.53 3.60
C LEU A 17 -0.61 -16.63 2.42
N PRO A 18 -1.04 -17.19 1.27
CA PRO A 18 -0.22 -17.23 0.07
C PRO A 18 0.13 -15.81 -0.43
N PRO A 19 1.41 -15.50 -0.71
CA PRO A 19 1.83 -14.15 -1.10
C PRO A 19 1.13 -13.61 -2.35
N THR A 20 0.85 -14.47 -3.33
CA THR A 20 0.14 -14.11 -4.57
C THR A 20 -1.28 -13.62 -4.29
N ILE A 21 -1.99 -14.27 -3.36
CA ILE A 21 -3.35 -13.90 -2.99
C ILE A 21 -3.35 -12.54 -2.28
N VAL A 22 -2.41 -12.32 -1.35
CA VAL A 22 -2.29 -11.01 -0.68
C VAL A 22 -1.93 -9.90 -1.66
N MET A 23 -1.03 -10.17 -2.62
CA MET A 23 -0.70 -9.18 -3.67
C MET A 23 -1.85 -8.93 -4.65
N ALA A 24 -2.72 -9.91 -4.90
CA ALA A 24 -3.95 -9.73 -5.68
C ALA A 24 -4.96 -8.84 -4.95
N MET A 25 -5.09 -8.97 -3.62
CA MET A 25 -5.84 -8.01 -2.80
C MET A 25 -5.22 -6.61 -2.89
N VAL A 26 -3.88 -6.47 -2.80
CA VAL A 26 -3.20 -5.18 -2.99
C VAL A 26 -3.55 -4.57 -4.36
N ALA A 27 -3.50 -5.38 -5.43
CA ALA A 27 -3.86 -4.94 -6.77
C ALA A 27 -5.32 -4.48 -6.85
N GLY A 28 -6.25 -5.18 -6.19
CA GLY A 28 -7.66 -4.80 -6.13
C GLY A 28 -7.88 -3.44 -5.46
N ILE A 29 -7.24 -3.20 -4.30
CA ILE A 29 -7.32 -1.88 -3.64
C ILE A 29 -6.69 -0.79 -4.51
N PHE A 30 -5.53 -1.07 -5.12
CA PHE A 30 -4.83 -0.06 -5.91
C PHE A 30 -5.51 0.24 -7.25
N LEU A 31 -6.26 -0.71 -7.81
CA LEU A 31 -6.99 -0.53 -9.06
C LEU A 31 -7.97 0.61 -8.95
N ARG A 32 -8.57 0.82 -7.76
CA ARG A 32 -9.52 1.89 -7.54
C ARG A 32 -8.95 3.26 -7.87
N PHE A 33 -7.72 3.54 -7.43
CA PHE A 33 -7.01 4.78 -7.78
C PHE A 33 -6.82 4.94 -9.30
N GLY A 34 -6.54 3.84 -10.00
CA GLY A 34 -6.43 3.83 -11.45
C GLY A 34 -7.76 4.10 -12.15
N LEU A 35 -8.87 3.53 -11.66
CA LEU A 35 -10.20 3.78 -12.20
C LEU A 35 -10.67 5.22 -11.92
N ASP A 36 -10.46 5.70 -10.70
CA ASP A 36 -10.82 7.07 -10.31
C ASP A 36 -10.03 8.12 -11.11
N LEU A 37 -8.78 7.81 -11.53
CA LEU A 37 -8.03 8.64 -12.48
C LEU A 37 -8.75 8.78 -13.83
N ILE A 38 -9.23 7.66 -14.38
CA ILE A 38 -9.94 7.66 -15.66
C ILE A 38 -11.28 8.39 -15.52
N THR A 39 -12.01 8.15 -14.43
CA THR A 39 -13.25 8.87 -14.13
C THR A 39 -13.02 10.37 -13.95
N ALA A 40 -11.92 10.78 -13.31
CA ALA A 40 -11.55 12.19 -13.20
C ALA A 40 -11.19 12.79 -14.57
N ALA A 41 -10.48 12.04 -15.42
CA ALA A 41 -10.11 12.47 -16.76
C ALA A 41 -11.30 12.68 -17.69
N THR A 42 -12.36 11.87 -17.56
CA THR A 42 -13.59 12.01 -18.36
C THR A 42 -14.60 12.97 -17.74
N GLY A 43 -14.71 13.00 -16.41
CA GLY A 43 -15.67 13.84 -15.69
C GLY A 43 -15.22 15.29 -15.51
N ASP A 44 -13.91 15.53 -15.33
CA ASP A 44 -13.34 16.88 -15.23
C ASP A 44 -11.99 16.98 -15.99
N PRO A 45 -12.05 16.97 -17.34
CA PRO A 45 -10.85 16.98 -18.17
C PRO A 45 -9.97 18.20 -17.95
N LEU A 46 -10.55 19.34 -17.54
CA LEU A 46 -9.84 20.59 -17.32
C LEU A 46 -8.74 20.43 -16.27
N ILE A 47 -9.00 19.65 -15.21
CA ILE A 47 -8.04 19.45 -14.12
C ILE A 47 -7.18 18.21 -14.37
N ALA A 48 -7.84 17.09 -14.67
CA ALA A 48 -7.16 15.80 -14.72
C ALA A 48 -6.24 15.64 -15.94
N LEU A 49 -6.63 16.12 -17.13
CA LEU A 49 -5.80 15.95 -18.33
C LEU A 49 -4.47 16.71 -18.24
N PRO A 50 -4.40 17.99 -17.83
CA PRO A 50 -3.10 18.66 -17.64
C PRO A 50 -2.17 17.93 -16.67
N MET A 51 -2.71 17.40 -15.56
CA MET A 51 -1.94 16.62 -14.60
C MET A 51 -1.38 15.34 -15.23
N ILE A 52 -2.21 14.59 -15.97
CA ILE A 52 -1.82 13.36 -16.68
C ILE A 52 -0.77 13.67 -17.75
N ILE A 53 -1.00 14.69 -18.58
CA ILE A 53 -0.10 15.08 -19.67
C ILE A 53 1.28 15.43 -19.12
N VAL A 54 1.35 16.26 -18.07
CA VAL A 54 2.62 16.65 -17.46
C VAL A 54 3.31 15.46 -16.81
N PHE A 55 2.58 14.60 -16.10
CA PHE A 55 3.13 13.39 -15.54
C PHE A 55 3.77 12.50 -16.62
N VAL A 56 3.06 12.25 -17.73
CA VAL A 56 3.56 11.44 -18.84
C VAL A 56 4.75 12.12 -19.52
N ALA A 57 4.66 13.42 -19.82
CA ALA A 57 5.73 14.17 -20.48
C ALA A 57 7.04 14.12 -19.68
N LEU A 58 6.98 14.29 -18.36
CA LEU A 58 8.16 14.19 -17.49
C LEU A 58 8.62 12.74 -17.32
N GLY A 59 7.69 11.78 -17.26
CA GLY A 59 7.98 10.35 -17.13
C GLY A 59 8.71 9.74 -18.32
N ILE A 60 8.53 10.30 -19.53
CA ILE A 60 9.24 9.85 -20.75
C ILE A 60 10.75 10.10 -20.67
N VAL A 61 11.19 11.10 -19.89
CA VAL A 61 12.61 11.51 -19.80
C VAL A 61 13.15 11.24 -18.40
N PRO A 62 13.80 10.08 -18.14
CA PRO A 62 14.22 9.68 -16.80
C PRO A 62 15.14 10.68 -16.09
N ARG A 63 15.96 11.42 -16.84
CA ARG A 63 16.83 12.47 -16.31
C ARG A 63 16.04 13.64 -15.74
N VAL A 64 14.94 14.01 -16.39
CA VAL A 64 14.06 15.10 -15.95
C VAL A 64 13.22 14.63 -14.76
N ALA A 65 12.67 13.42 -14.81
CA ALA A 65 11.92 12.83 -13.70
C ALA A 65 12.72 12.74 -12.38
N ALA A 66 14.05 12.65 -12.46
CA ALA A 66 14.93 12.65 -11.29
C ALA A 66 15.08 14.02 -10.61
N VAL A 67 14.95 15.12 -11.37
CA VAL A 67 15.06 16.50 -10.86
C VAL A 67 13.69 17.10 -10.56
N ALA A 68 12.68 16.75 -11.35
CA ALA A 68 11.32 17.21 -11.24
C ALA A 68 10.40 15.99 -11.11
N PRO A 69 10.12 15.51 -9.87
CA PRO A 69 9.31 14.33 -9.65
C PRO A 69 7.93 14.47 -10.32
N PRO A 70 7.57 13.60 -11.29
CA PRO A 70 6.39 13.82 -12.13
C PRO A 70 5.08 14.01 -11.37
N VAL A 71 4.89 13.27 -10.27
CA VAL A 71 3.69 13.37 -9.41
C VAL A 71 3.62 14.74 -8.71
N ALA A 72 4.75 15.24 -8.21
CA ALA A 72 4.80 16.54 -7.52
C ALA A 72 4.54 17.69 -8.50
N VAL A 73 5.12 17.63 -9.71
CA VAL A 73 4.85 18.64 -10.74
C VAL A 73 3.40 18.58 -11.21
N ALA A 74 2.83 17.38 -11.37
CA ALA A 74 1.41 17.23 -11.68
C ALA A 74 0.52 17.87 -10.59
N ALA A 75 0.84 17.72 -9.31
CA ALA A 75 0.12 18.39 -8.22
C ALA A 75 0.20 19.93 -8.33
N VAL A 76 1.38 20.48 -8.64
CA VAL A 76 1.56 21.93 -8.84
C VAL A 76 0.73 22.42 -10.03
N VAL A 77 0.74 21.70 -11.14
CA VAL A 77 -0.03 22.04 -12.34
C VAL A 77 -1.53 21.97 -12.06
N GLY A 78 -2.01 20.90 -11.42
CA GLY A 78 -3.42 20.79 -11.04
C GLY A 78 -3.86 21.91 -10.12
N THR A 79 -3.00 22.31 -9.17
CA THR A 79 -3.24 23.46 -8.28
C THR A 79 -3.34 24.76 -9.06
N ALA A 80 -2.40 25.02 -9.97
CA ALA A 80 -2.40 26.23 -10.80
C ALA A 80 -3.63 26.31 -11.70
N VAL A 81 -4.05 25.18 -12.28
CA VAL A 81 -5.26 25.11 -13.12
C VAL A 81 -6.52 25.33 -12.28
N ALA A 82 -6.64 24.71 -11.10
CA ALA A 82 -7.78 24.92 -10.21
C ALA A 82 -7.91 26.38 -9.76
N LEU A 83 -6.77 27.03 -9.45
CA LEU A 83 -6.71 28.46 -9.12
C LEU A 83 -7.14 29.33 -10.31
N ALA A 84 -6.57 29.10 -11.50
CA ALA A 84 -6.89 29.87 -12.70
C ALA A 84 -8.36 29.70 -13.12
N ALA A 85 -8.95 28.54 -12.86
CA ALA A 85 -10.36 28.26 -13.12
C ALA A 85 -11.30 28.78 -12.02
N GLY A 86 -10.79 29.38 -10.94
CA GLY A 86 -11.60 29.86 -9.81
C GLY A 86 -12.34 28.75 -9.07
N ARG A 87 -11.82 27.52 -9.09
CA ARG A 87 -12.46 26.32 -8.52
C ARG A 87 -11.94 25.94 -7.13
N LEU A 88 -11.13 26.81 -6.53
CA LEU A 88 -10.62 26.60 -5.18
C LEU A 88 -11.67 27.08 -4.17
N GLY A 89 -12.10 26.19 -3.28
CA GLY A 89 -12.98 26.53 -2.17
C GLY A 89 -12.35 27.56 -1.21
N SER A 90 -13.21 28.25 -0.46
CA SER A 90 -12.77 29.13 0.63
C SER A 90 -12.46 28.34 1.90
N GLY A 91 -11.87 29.01 2.90
CA GLY A 91 -11.72 28.45 4.25
C GLY A 91 -10.54 27.50 4.45
N ILE A 92 -9.55 27.53 3.56
CA ILE A 92 -8.36 26.65 3.62
C ILE A 92 -7.62 26.75 4.96
N LEU A 93 -7.67 27.91 5.62
CA LEU A 93 -6.94 28.20 6.86
C LEU A 93 -7.87 28.42 8.07
N ASP A 94 -9.17 28.09 7.96
CA ASP A 94 -10.15 28.36 9.02
C ASP A 94 -9.84 27.59 10.31
N ASP A 95 -9.33 26.35 10.17
CA ASP A 95 -8.89 25.50 11.28
C ASP A 95 -7.42 25.78 11.72
N GLY A 96 -6.83 26.87 11.23
CA GLY A 96 -5.48 27.30 11.54
C GLY A 96 -4.39 26.70 10.64
N LEU A 97 -3.14 27.03 10.96
CA LEU A 97 -1.97 26.62 10.16
C LEU A 97 -1.27 25.38 10.73
N VAL A 98 -1.26 25.24 12.05
CA VAL A 98 -0.46 24.24 12.78
C VAL A 98 -1.36 23.39 13.64
N ALA A 99 -1.15 22.08 13.62
CA ALA A 99 -1.89 21.12 14.43
C ALA A 99 -1.65 21.38 15.93
N ALA A 100 -2.74 21.45 16.70
CA ALA A 100 -2.71 21.52 18.15
C ALA A 100 -3.30 20.22 18.72
N PRO A 101 -2.53 19.43 19.50
CA PRO A 101 -3.05 18.21 20.10
C PRO A 101 -4.14 18.53 21.12
N VAL A 102 -5.31 17.92 20.97
CA VAL A 102 -6.43 18.06 21.90
C VAL A 102 -6.52 16.80 22.74
N PHE A 103 -6.38 16.95 24.06
CA PHE A 103 -6.50 15.82 24.96
C PHE A 103 -7.93 15.24 24.91
N THR A 104 -8.01 13.95 24.60
CA THR A 104 -9.25 13.19 24.48
C THR A 104 -9.22 12.06 25.51
N ALA A 105 -10.01 12.18 26.56
CA ALA A 105 -10.07 11.16 27.61
C ALA A 105 -10.73 9.87 27.08
N PRO A 106 -10.18 8.67 27.37
CA PRO A 106 -10.75 7.42 26.89
C PRO A 106 -12.08 7.13 27.60
N ALA A 107 -13.12 6.87 26.80
CA ALA A 107 -14.40 6.37 27.28
C ALA A 107 -14.55 4.90 26.87
N PHE A 108 -14.63 4.00 27.85
CA PHE A 108 -14.73 2.57 27.59
C PHE A 108 -16.20 2.13 27.51
N SER A 109 -16.55 1.45 26.42
CA SER A 109 -17.88 0.86 26.21
C SER A 109 -17.73 -0.56 25.66
N ALA A 110 -18.35 -1.55 26.32
CA ALA A 110 -18.31 -2.94 25.86
C ALA A 110 -18.95 -3.10 24.46
N GLY A 111 -20.04 -2.38 24.19
CA GLY A 111 -20.69 -2.36 22.88
C GLY A 111 -19.74 -1.83 21.80
N ALA A 112 -19.14 -0.66 22.02
CA ALA A 112 -18.20 -0.06 21.07
C ALA A 112 -16.96 -0.94 20.86
N MET A 113 -16.48 -1.63 21.90
CA MET A 113 -15.37 -2.58 21.76
C MET A 113 -15.73 -3.77 20.86
N ILE A 114 -16.90 -4.37 21.02
CA ILE A 114 -17.30 -5.51 20.19
C ILE A 114 -17.60 -5.06 18.75
N GLU A 115 -18.31 -3.95 18.59
CA GLU A 115 -18.78 -3.45 17.30
C GLU A 115 -17.68 -2.81 16.45
N LEU A 116 -16.77 -2.04 17.06
CA LEU A 116 -15.76 -1.27 16.32
C LEU A 116 -14.36 -1.87 16.45
N VAL A 117 -13.95 -2.30 17.64
CA VAL A 117 -12.55 -2.74 17.85
C VAL A 117 -12.28 -4.06 17.14
N ILE A 118 -13.24 -5.00 17.10
CA ILE A 118 -13.03 -6.28 16.42
C ILE A 118 -12.87 -6.09 14.90
N PRO A 119 -13.80 -5.44 14.16
CA PRO A 119 -13.63 -5.24 12.73
C PRO A 119 -12.40 -4.38 12.38
N LEU A 120 -12.12 -3.34 13.18
CA LEU A 120 -10.95 -2.49 12.98
C LEU A 120 -9.65 -3.28 13.22
N ALA A 121 -9.58 -4.09 14.27
CA ALA A 121 -8.39 -4.92 14.55
C ALA A 121 -8.15 -5.95 13.44
N ILE A 122 -9.20 -6.58 12.91
CA ILE A 122 -9.11 -7.49 11.76
C ILE A 122 -8.59 -6.72 10.54
N THR A 123 -9.13 -5.55 10.27
CA THR A 123 -8.72 -4.71 9.13
C THR A 123 -7.25 -4.30 9.26
N VAL A 124 -6.81 -3.86 10.43
CA VAL A 124 -5.42 -3.48 10.67
C VAL A 124 -4.47 -4.67 10.54
N VAL A 125 -4.83 -5.81 11.13
CA VAL A 125 -3.97 -6.98 11.15
C VAL A 125 -3.92 -7.66 9.78
N ILE A 126 -5.05 -7.96 9.17
CA ILE A 126 -5.13 -8.76 7.94
C ILE A 126 -4.91 -7.89 6.70
N VAL A 127 -5.65 -6.79 6.60
CA VAL A 127 -5.61 -5.93 5.41
C VAL A 127 -4.38 -5.05 5.47
N GLN A 128 -4.28 -4.13 6.43
CA GLN A 128 -3.21 -3.12 6.41
C GLN A 128 -1.82 -3.75 6.58
N ASN A 129 -1.57 -4.46 7.68
CA ASN A 129 -0.28 -5.09 7.93
C ASN A 129 0.03 -6.18 6.90
N GLY A 130 -0.98 -6.94 6.46
CA GLY A 130 -0.80 -7.95 5.41
C GLY A 130 -0.34 -7.34 4.09
N GLN A 131 -0.98 -6.24 3.66
CA GLN A 131 -0.56 -5.48 2.48
C GLN A 131 0.85 -4.91 2.65
N GLY A 132 1.13 -4.26 3.78
CA GLY A 132 2.44 -3.68 4.06
C GLY A 132 3.55 -4.72 4.01
N VAL A 133 3.33 -5.91 4.58
CA VAL A 133 4.27 -7.04 4.54
C VAL A 133 4.41 -7.60 3.13
N ALA A 134 3.30 -7.81 2.41
CA ALA A 134 3.33 -8.39 1.08
C ALA A 134 4.07 -7.50 0.09
N VAL A 135 3.83 -6.19 0.12
CA VAL A 135 4.54 -5.19 -0.69
C VAL A 135 6.03 -5.21 -0.39
N LEU A 136 6.43 -5.20 0.89
CA LEU A 136 7.85 -5.26 1.26
C LEU A 136 8.51 -6.56 0.79
N ARG A 137 7.83 -7.71 0.94
CA ARG A 137 8.33 -9.01 0.46
C ARG A 137 8.45 -9.05 -1.07
N ALA A 138 7.47 -8.51 -1.79
CA ALA A 138 7.51 -8.40 -3.26
C ALA A 138 8.67 -7.52 -3.73
N ALA A 139 9.05 -6.51 -2.93
CA ALA A 139 10.23 -5.68 -3.14
C ALA A 139 11.55 -6.33 -2.68
N GLY A 140 11.54 -7.59 -2.21
CA GLY A 140 12.73 -8.33 -1.78
C GLY A 140 13.15 -8.13 -0.31
N HIS A 141 12.37 -7.36 0.47
CA HIS A 141 12.66 -7.11 1.89
C HIS A 141 12.12 -8.22 2.80
N ARG A 142 12.73 -8.37 3.98
CA ARG A 142 12.31 -9.33 5.02
C ARG A 142 11.83 -8.58 6.28
N PRO A 143 10.61 -8.03 6.29
CA PRO A 143 10.11 -7.24 7.41
C PRO A 143 9.85 -8.10 8.65
N GLY A 144 10.19 -7.58 9.82
CA GLY A 144 9.81 -8.16 11.11
C GLY A 144 8.32 -7.93 11.39
N VAL A 145 7.45 -8.82 10.88
CA VAL A 145 5.97 -8.68 10.92
C VAL A 145 5.44 -8.38 12.32
N ASN A 146 5.85 -9.18 13.31
CA ASN A 146 5.40 -9.03 14.69
C ASN A 146 5.93 -7.76 15.35
N LEU A 147 7.20 -7.42 15.09
CA LEU A 147 7.83 -6.22 15.62
C LEU A 147 7.17 -4.95 15.06
N ALA A 148 6.92 -4.89 13.75
CA ALA A 148 6.26 -3.76 13.12
C ALA A 148 4.83 -3.55 13.67
N ALA A 149 4.08 -4.64 13.87
CA ALA A 149 2.74 -4.58 14.44
C ALA A 149 2.74 -4.21 15.94
N ALA A 150 3.70 -4.72 16.71
CA ALA A 150 3.86 -4.34 18.11
C ALA A 150 4.25 -2.87 18.24
N ALA A 151 5.23 -2.39 17.47
CA ALA A 151 5.68 -1.01 17.50
C ALA A 151 4.56 -0.02 17.12
N SER A 152 3.83 -0.29 16.03
CA SER A 152 2.67 0.53 15.63
C SER A 152 1.56 0.51 16.68
N GLY A 153 1.23 -0.66 17.23
CA GLY A 153 0.27 -0.77 18.32
C GLY A 153 0.70 0.00 19.58
N LEU A 154 1.99 -0.04 19.94
CA LEU A 154 2.53 0.66 21.10
C LEU A 154 2.46 2.18 20.93
N VAL A 155 2.82 2.68 19.75
CA VAL A 155 2.72 4.12 19.41
C VAL A 155 1.27 4.59 19.37
N SER A 156 0.34 3.74 18.93
CA SER A 156 -1.10 4.09 18.87
C SER A 156 -1.70 4.41 20.24
N ILE A 157 -1.22 3.77 21.33
CA ILE A 157 -1.79 3.91 22.68
C ILE A 157 -1.73 5.37 23.18
N PRO A 158 -0.55 6.02 23.27
CA PRO A 158 -0.49 7.42 23.67
C PRO A 158 -1.09 8.36 22.62
N MET A 159 -1.03 8.02 21.33
CA MET A 159 -1.60 8.84 20.25
C MET A 159 -3.14 8.90 20.31
N ALA A 160 -3.79 7.87 20.85
CA ALA A 160 -5.24 7.88 21.08
C ALA A 160 -5.67 8.98 22.06
N LEU A 161 -4.82 9.36 23.02
CA LEU A 161 -5.09 10.44 23.98
C LEU A 161 -5.11 11.83 23.35
N ILE A 162 -4.65 11.96 22.11
CA ILE A 162 -4.75 13.21 21.33
C ILE A 162 -5.72 13.07 20.14
N GLY A 163 -6.62 12.09 20.20
CA GLY A 163 -7.68 11.86 19.20
C GLY A 163 -7.21 11.14 17.94
N ASN A 164 -6.00 10.58 17.91
CA ASN A 164 -5.49 9.89 16.72
C ASN A 164 -6.10 8.48 16.57
N VAL A 165 -6.26 8.06 15.32
CA VAL A 165 -6.64 6.68 14.98
C VAL A 165 -5.45 5.73 15.11
N THR A 166 -5.72 4.43 15.08
CA THR A 166 -4.68 3.40 15.12
C THR A 166 -3.68 3.56 13.97
N THR A 167 -2.39 3.47 14.29
CA THR A 167 -1.33 3.37 13.28
C THR A 167 -1.02 1.90 12.95
N CYS A 168 -0.46 1.65 11.77
CA CYS A 168 -0.16 0.32 11.25
C CYS A 168 0.92 0.36 10.16
N LEU A 169 1.36 -0.82 9.69
CA LEU A 169 2.27 -0.92 8.56
C LEU A 169 1.47 -0.78 7.25
N THR A 170 1.30 0.45 6.78
CA THR A 170 0.42 0.76 5.65
C THR A 170 0.97 0.27 4.30
N GLY A 171 0.14 -0.46 3.55
CA GLY A 171 0.43 -0.96 2.20
C GLY A 171 0.76 0.14 1.16
N PRO A 172 -0.15 1.10 0.91
CA PRO A 172 0.07 2.17 -0.07
C PRO A 172 1.40 2.92 0.10
N THR A 173 1.73 3.34 1.33
CA THR A 173 2.97 4.06 1.63
C THR A 173 4.21 3.21 1.34
N ASN A 174 4.20 1.93 1.75
CA ASN A 174 5.29 1.01 1.42
C ASN A 174 5.40 0.81 -0.10
N ALA A 175 4.28 0.75 -0.82
CA ALA A 175 4.28 0.52 -2.25
C ALA A 175 4.87 1.72 -3.01
N LEU A 176 4.56 2.94 -2.56
CA LEU A 176 5.20 4.16 -3.06
C LEU A 176 6.71 4.16 -2.78
N ILE A 177 7.13 3.90 -1.53
CA ILE A 177 8.55 3.89 -1.16
C ILE A 177 9.34 2.85 -1.97
N THR A 178 8.79 1.65 -2.12
CA THR A 178 9.44 0.52 -2.82
C THR A 178 9.29 0.53 -4.34
N SER A 179 8.51 1.47 -4.89
CA SER A 179 8.40 1.66 -6.34
C SER A 179 9.61 2.36 -6.97
N GLY A 180 10.50 2.91 -6.14
CA GLY A 180 11.74 3.51 -6.59
C GLY A 180 12.68 2.49 -7.26
N PRO A 181 13.53 2.92 -8.22
CA PRO A 181 14.37 2.02 -8.99
C PRO A 181 15.55 1.42 -8.21
N ARG A 182 15.87 1.94 -7.03
CA ARG A 182 17.05 1.62 -6.23
C ARG A 182 16.66 1.01 -4.89
N SER A 183 16.65 -0.32 -4.83
CA SER A 183 16.21 -1.06 -3.64
C SER A 183 17.08 -0.80 -2.40
N GLU A 184 18.37 -0.54 -2.61
CA GLU A 184 19.33 -0.19 -1.57
C GLU A 184 19.02 1.15 -0.89
N ARG A 185 18.23 2.01 -1.55
CA ARG A 185 17.82 3.33 -1.02
C ARG A 185 16.43 3.32 -0.38
N HIS A 186 15.71 2.19 -0.38
CA HIS A 186 14.36 2.12 0.18
C HIS A 186 14.31 2.54 1.66
N TYR A 187 15.33 2.22 2.45
CA TYR A 187 15.42 2.66 3.85
C TYR A 187 15.54 4.18 3.97
N ALA A 188 16.45 4.80 3.21
CA ALA A 188 16.60 6.25 3.20
C ALA A 188 15.32 6.95 2.72
N ALA A 189 14.67 6.41 1.68
CA ALA A 189 13.38 6.89 1.20
C ALA A 189 12.30 6.80 2.27
N ALA A 190 12.26 5.72 3.06
CA ALA A 190 11.34 5.58 4.19
C ALA A 190 11.60 6.64 5.28
N MET A 191 12.87 6.90 5.62
CA MET A 191 13.23 7.93 6.61
C MET A 191 12.84 9.33 6.16
N VAL A 192 13.10 9.68 4.89
CA VAL A 192 12.68 10.97 4.31
C VAL A 192 11.16 11.08 4.28
N THR A 193 10.46 10.00 3.92
CA THR A 193 8.99 9.95 3.92
C THR A 193 8.44 10.15 5.33
N ALA A 194 9.04 9.53 6.34
CA ALA A 194 8.63 9.69 7.74
C ALA A 194 8.82 11.14 8.22
N LEU A 195 9.97 11.76 7.94
CA LEU A 195 10.21 13.16 8.29
C LEU A 195 9.23 14.10 7.56
N GLY A 196 8.97 13.84 6.28
CA GLY A 196 7.97 14.57 5.49
C GLY A 196 6.56 14.40 6.05
N ALA A 197 6.18 13.19 6.47
CA ALA A 197 4.89 12.92 7.08
C ALA A 197 4.72 13.62 8.43
N VAL A 198 5.78 13.72 9.25
CA VAL A 198 5.76 14.52 10.49
C VAL A 198 5.59 16.01 10.18
N ALA A 199 6.29 16.53 9.17
CA ALA A 199 6.13 17.92 8.74
C ALA A 199 4.70 18.20 8.24
N VAL A 200 4.15 17.34 7.38
CA VAL A 200 2.74 17.44 6.92
C VAL A 200 1.77 17.31 8.10
N GLY A 201 2.05 16.43 9.05
CA GLY A 201 1.25 16.28 10.28
C GLY A 201 1.26 17.55 11.14
N LEU A 202 2.39 18.25 11.23
CA LEU A 202 2.48 19.53 11.94
C LEU A 202 1.63 20.61 11.26
N PHE A 203 1.56 20.63 9.93
CA PHE A 203 0.73 21.57 9.15
C PHE A 203 -0.60 20.95 8.71
N SER A 204 -1.10 19.93 9.42
CA SER A 204 -2.24 19.15 8.95
C SER A 204 -3.53 19.95 8.79
N PRO A 205 -3.88 20.96 9.63
CA PRO A 205 -5.11 21.73 9.43
C PRO A 205 -5.10 22.44 8.08
N ALA A 206 -4.01 23.12 7.73
CA ALA A 206 -3.87 23.78 6.43
C ALA A 206 -3.83 22.78 5.27
N PHE A 207 -3.16 21.63 5.43
CA PHE A 207 -3.10 20.60 4.39
C PHE A 207 -4.47 19.96 4.14
N VAL A 208 -5.23 19.66 5.20
CA VAL A 208 -6.60 19.13 5.09
C VAL A 208 -7.52 20.18 4.49
N GLY A 209 -7.46 21.43 4.95
CA GLY A 209 -8.22 22.54 4.37
C GLY A 209 -7.94 22.72 2.87
N PHE A 210 -6.67 22.62 2.46
CA PHE A 210 -6.29 22.65 1.05
C PHE A 210 -6.91 21.49 0.26
N MET A 211 -6.84 20.26 0.78
CA MET A 211 -7.41 19.09 0.11
C MET A 211 -8.94 19.14 0.02
N LEU A 212 -9.63 19.72 1.02
CA LEU A 212 -11.08 19.92 1.03
C LEU A 212 -11.54 21.06 0.12
N ALA A 213 -10.70 22.09 -0.07
CA ALA A 213 -10.96 23.18 -1.00
C ALA A 213 -10.71 22.79 -2.47
N MET A 214 -9.92 21.74 -2.71
CA MET A 214 -9.63 21.26 -4.05
C MET A 214 -10.80 20.45 -4.65
N PRO A 215 -11.02 20.52 -5.97
CA PRO A 215 -11.97 19.66 -6.65
C PRO A 215 -11.66 18.17 -6.43
N ALA A 216 -12.70 17.33 -6.26
CA ALA A 216 -12.52 15.89 -6.06
C ALA A 216 -11.72 15.23 -7.20
N SER A 217 -11.84 15.76 -8.43
CA SER A 217 -11.07 15.34 -9.62
C SER A 217 -9.56 15.53 -9.44
N PHE A 218 -9.12 16.58 -8.74
CA PHE A 218 -7.70 16.81 -8.42
C PHE A 218 -7.14 15.70 -7.53
N VAL A 219 -7.85 15.39 -6.44
CA VAL A 219 -7.43 14.37 -5.47
C VAL A 219 -7.40 12.98 -6.12
N ALA A 220 -8.44 12.65 -6.89
CA ALA A 220 -8.52 11.41 -7.64
C ALA A 220 -7.38 11.28 -8.68
N ALA A 221 -7.14 12.34 -9.46
CA ALA A 221 -6.08 12.34 -10.47
C ALA A 221 -4.69 12.20 -9.84
N LEU A 222 -4.42 12.93 -8.76
CA LEU A 222 -3.15 12.88 -8.04
C LEU A 222 -2.88 11.48 -7.47
N ALA A 223 -3.87 10.92 -6.78
CA ALA A 223 -3.77 9.59 -6.17
C ALA A 223 -3.58 8.49 -7.24
N GLY A 224 -4.35 8.57 -8.32
CA GLY A 224 -4.27 7.64 -9.44
C GLY A 224 -2.91 7.63 -10.13
N ILE A 225 -2.41 8.82 -10.49
CA ILE A 225 -1.08 8.98 -11.11
C ILE A 225 0.01 8.41 -10.19
N ALA A 226 -0.05 8.70 -8.89
CA ALA A 226 0.92 8.19 -7.90
C ALA A 226 0.90 6.66 -7.77
N MET A 227 -0.26 6.03 -7.96
CA MET A 227 -0.47 4.60 -7.75
C MET A 227 -0.24 3.72 -8.99
N LEU A 228 0.03 4.29 -10.17
CA LEU A 228 0.22 3.50 -11.41
C LEU A 228 1.34 2.45 -11.30
N THR A 229 2.50 2.83 -10.76
CA THR A 229 3.63 1.90 -10.59
C THR A 229 3.37 0.87 -9.50
N PRO A 230 2.93 1.27 -8.28
CA PRO A 230 2.43 0.33 -7.27
C PRO A 230 1.41 -0.69 -7.80
N LEU A 231 0.41 -0.24 -8.56
CA LEU A 231 -0.63 -1.08 -9.15
C LEU A 231 -0.05 -2.11 -10.13
N LYS A 232 0.79 -1.66 -11.07
CA LYS A 232 1.49 -2.54 -12.01
C LYS A 232 2.29 -3.63 -11.27
N ASN A 233 3.07 -3.24 -10.28
CA ASN A 233 3.88 -4.17 -9.50
C ASN A 233 3.01 -5.16 -8.70
N ALA A 234 1.86 -4.72 -8.20
CA ALA A 234 0.92 -5.58 -7.52
C ALA A 234 0.30 -6.63 -8.44
N PHE A 235 -0.08 -6.27 -9.67
CA PHE A 235 -0.53 -7.23 -10.68
C PHE A 235 0.54 -8.27 -11.02
N LEU A 236 1.78 -7.83 -11.26
CA LEU A 236 2.89 -8.74 -11.56
C LEU A 236 3.16 -9.73 -10.41
N ALA A 237 3.09 -9.28 -9.17
CA ALA A 237 3.31 -10.12 -8.01
C ALA A 237 2.10 -11.02 -7.66
N GLY A 238 0.88 -10.54 -7.90
CA GLY A 238 -0.35 -11.25 -7.56
C GLY A 238 -0.67 -12.42 -8.49
N PHE A 239 -0.35 -12.30 -9.78
CA PHE A 239 -0.78 -13.25 -10.82
C PHE A 239 0.35 -14.14 -11.39
N SER A 240 1.55 -14.12 -10.81
CA SER A 240 2.73 -14.84 -11.33
C SER A 240 2.96 -16.24 -10.74
N GLY A 241 2.06 -16.77 -9.89
CA GLY A 241 2.27 -18.04 -9.18
C GLY A 241 1.18 -19.09 -9.37
N ALA A 242 1.36 -20.25 -8.70
CA ALA A 242 0.48 -21.41 -8.80
C ALA A 242 -0.96 -21.15 -8.33
N PHE A 243 -1.16 -20.20 -7.41
CA PHE A 243 -2.48 -19.85 -6.86
C PHE A 243 -3.20 -18.76 -7.66
N SER A 244 -3.17 -18.83 -9.00
CA SER A 244 -3.67 -17.77 -9.87
C SER A 244 -5.21 -17.67 -9.87
N THR A 245 -5.94 -18.79 -9.75
CA THR A 245 -7.40 -18.79 -9.69
C THR A 245 -7.87 -18.17 -8.37
N GLY A 246 -7.26 -18.56 -7.25
CA GLY A 246 -7.57 -17.95 -5.95
C GLY A 246 -7.18 -16.47 -5.88
N ALA A 247 -6.06 -16.08 -6.51
CA ALA A 247 -5.68 -14.68 -6.66
C ALA A 247 -6.74 -13.88 -7.45
N LEU A 248 -7.28 -14.43 -8.54
CA LEU A 248 -8.35 -13.79 -9.31
C LEU A 248 -9.62 -13.59 -8.48
N VAL A 249 -10.07 -14.61 -7.74
CA VAL A 249 -11.25 -14.47 -6.85
C VAL A 249 -11.00 -13.42 -5.79
N CYS A 250 -9.82 -13.43 -5.17
CA CYS A 250 -9.43 -12.42 -4.17
C CYS A 250 -9.52 -11.00 -4.72
N PHE A 251 -8.95 -10.80 -5.91
CA PHE A 251 -8.98 -9.53 -6.63
C PHE A 251 -10.42 -9.08 -6.93
N LEU A 252 -11.26 -9.95 -7.52
CA LEU A 252 -12.64 -9.61 -7.88
C LEU A 252 -13.49 -9.22 -6.65
N VAL A 253 -13.37 -9.99 -5.57
CA VAL A 253 -14.05 -9.67 -4.31
C VAL A 253 -13.53 -8.34 -3.74
N THR A 254 -12.22 -8.11 -3.76
CA THR A 254 -11.64 -6.86 -3.27
C THR A 254 -12.16 -5.64 -4.03
N VAL A 255 -12.26 -5.73 -5.36
CA VAL A 255 -12.77 -4.67 -6.24
C VAL A 255 -14.28 -4.44 -6.08
N SER A 256 -15.03 -5.44 -5.61
CA SER A 256 -16.48 -5.30 -5.42
C SER A 256 -16.89 -4.33 -4.30
N GLU A 257 -15.96 -3.91 -3.44
CA GLU A 257 -16.19 -2.98 -2.32
C GLU A 257 -17.30 -3.41 -1.34
N ILE A 258 -17.72 -4.69 -1.37
CA ILE A 258 -18.72 -5.21 -0.44
C ILE A 258 -18.26 -5.09 1.01
N THR A 259 -19.19 -4.77 1.90
CA THR A 259 -18.96 -4.81 3.35
C THR A 259 -19.91 -5.82 3.95
N LEU A 260 -19.36 -6.82 4.65
CA LEU A 260 -20.12 -7.90 5.27
C LEU A 260 -19.69 -8.02 6.73
N LEU A 261 -20.67 -8.04 7.65
CA LEU A 261 -20.44 -8.08 9.10
C LEU A 261 -19.53 -6.95 9.63
N GLY A 262 -19.59 -5.76 9.01
CA GLY A 262 -18.75 -4.62 9.36
C GLY A 262 -17.28 -4.75 8.91
N ILE A 263 -16.94 -5.79 8.15
CA ILE A 263 -15.58 -6.00 7.62
C ILE A 263 -15.58 -5.75 6.11
N THR A 264 -14.58 -5.00 5.65
CA THR A 264 -14.45 -4.56 4.26
C THR A 264 -14.03 -5.68 3.31
N ALA A 265 -14.33 -5.49 2.02
CA ALA A 265 -14.08 -6.45 0.94
C ALA A 265 -12.68 -7.09 0.90
N PRO A 266 -11.55 -6.38 1.16
CA PRO A 266 -10.22 -6.98 1.08
C PRO A 266 -10.02 -8.20 1.99
N PHE A 267 -10.61 -8.19 3.19
CA PHE A 267 -10.55 -9.34 4.09
C PHE A 267 -11.27 -10.56 3.49
N TRP A 268 -12.49 -10.35 3.01
CA TRP A 268 -13.30 -11.39 2.38
C TRP A 268 -12.66 -11.91 1.09
N GLY A 269 -12.00 -11.03 0.34
CA GLY A 269 -11.21 -11.39 -0.83
C GLY A 269 -10.08 -12.34 -0.47
N ILE A 270 -9.31 -12.06 0.59
CA ILE A 270 -8.29 -13.00 1.07
C ILE A 270 -8.92 -14.34 1.44
N LEU A 271 -10.02 -14.32 2.21
CA LEU A 271 -10.67 -15.53 2.70
C LEU A 271 -11.14 -16.42 1.53
N PHE A 272 -11.98 -15.88 0.65
CA PHE A 272 -12.51 -16.61 -0.50
C PHE A 272 -11.42 -16.96 -1.50
N GLY A 273 -10.44 -16.08 -1.70
CA GLY A 273 -9.28 -16.37 -2.53
C GLY A 273 -8.45 -17.55 -2.03
N CYS A 274 -8.17 -17.62 -0.72
CA CYS A 274 -7.45 -18.74 -0.11
C CYS A 274 -8.25 -20.04 -0.22
N VAL A 275 -9.55 -20.00 0.05
CA VAL A 275 -10.44 -21.16 -0.10
C VAL A 275 -10.40 -21.68 -1.54
N THR A 276 -10.61 -20.81 -2.53
CA THR A 276 -10.56 -21.16 -3.95
C THR A 276 -9.18 -21.70 -4.36
N ALA A 277 -8.09 -21.05 -3.93
CA ALA A 277 -6.73 -21.51 -4.20
C ALA A 277 -6.49 -22.93 -3.69
N TRP A 278 -6.91 -23.25 -2.47
CA TRP A 278 -6.69 -24.58 -1.92
C TRP A 278 -7.59 -25.66 -2.52
N LEU A 279 -8.73 -25.28 -3.10
CA LEU A 279 -9.66 -26.18 -3.77
C LEU A 279 -9.29 -26.44 -5.23
N MET A 280 -8.89 -25.39 -5.96
CA MET A 280 -8.84 -25.40 -7.43
C MET A 280 -7.42 -25.29 -7.99
N ASP A 281 -6.50 -24.63 -7.29
CA ASP A 281 -5.17 -24.40 -7.83
C ASP A 281 -4.24 -25.60 -7.51
N PRO A 282 -3.36 -25.99 -8.45
CA PRO A 282 -2.43 -27.08 -8.23
C PRO A 282 -1.58 -26.82 -6.97
N LYS A 283 -1.47 -27.82 -6.08
CA LYS A 283 -0.58 -27.71 -4.93
C LYS A 283 0.82 -27.34 -5.43
N PRO A 284 1.49 -26.33 -4.84
CA PRO A 284 2.81 -25.92 -5.28
C PRO A 284 3.71 -27.16 -5.29
N ALA A 285 4.21 -27.55 -6.46
CA ALA A 285 5.22 -28.59 -6.54
C ALA A 285 6.41 -28.08 -5.74
N GLY A 286 6.64 -28.68 -4.57
CA GLY A 286 7.70 -28.28 -3.64
C GLY A 286 9.01 -28.12 -4.40
N THR A 287 9.70 -27.01 -4.10
CA THR A 287 10.88 -26.43 -4.73
C THR A 287 12.06 -27.41 -4.92
N LYS A 288 11.92 -28.44 -5.76
CA LYS A 288 12.99 -29.40 -6.10
C LYS A 288 13.85 -28.96 -7.28
N ARG A 289 13.41 -27.97 -8.08
CA ARG A 289 14.07 -27.63 -9.35
C ARG A 289 15.34 -26.77 -9.22
N SER A 290 15.63 -26.20 -8.04
CA SER A 290 16.85 -25.41 -7.82
C SER A 290 18.05 -26.24 -7.35
N GLN A 291 17.85 -27.48 -6.88
CA GLN A 291 18.96 -28.36 -6.47
C GLN A 291 19.51 -29.18 -7.63
N THR A 292 18.69 -29.51 -8.64
CA THR A 292 19.15 -30.29 -9.81
C THR A 292 20.10 -29.48 -10.69
N VAL A 293 19.82 -28.19 -10.93
CA VAL A 293 20.71 -27.33 -11.72
C VAL A 293 22.05 -27.09 -11.01
N SER A 294 22.04 -26.89 -9.68
CA SER A 294 23.29 -26.72 -8.93
C SER A 294 24.10 -28.02 -8.76
N ALA A 295 23.46 -29.18 -8.87
CA ALA A 295 24.12 -30.49 -8.85
C ALA A 295 24.70 -30.86 -10.23
N GLU A 296 23.99 -30.54 -11.32
CA GLU A 296 24.50 -30.69 -12.70
C GLU A 296 25.68 -29.75 -12.96
N THR A 297 25.59 -28.47 -12.58
CA THR A 297 26.72 -27.53 -12.72
C THR A 297 27.93 -27.92 -11.86
N ARG A 298 27.72 -28.51 -10.67
CA ARG A 298 28.83 -29.03 -9.83
C ARG A 298 29.43 -30.33 -10.35
N ALA A 299 28.68 -31.13 -11.10
CA ALA A 299 29.19 -32.36 -11.72
C ALA A 299 29.98 -32.07 -13.01
N GLU A 300 29.66 -30.98 -13.72
CA GLU A 300 30.37 -30.54 -14.92
C GLU A 300 31.71 -29.85 -14.61
N ASP A 301 31.82 -29.14 -13.48
CA ASP A 301 33.05 -28.44 -13.04
C ASP A 301 34.04 -29.32 -12.24
N ALA A 302 33.77 -30.62 -12.10
CA ALA A 302 34.71 -31.53 -11.45
C ALA A 302 35.93 -31.79 -12.38
N PRO A 303 37.18 -31.54 -11.95
CA PRO A 303 38.35 -31.80 -12.78
C PRO A 303 38.42 -33.29 -13.12
N ARG A 304 38.39 -33.62 -14.43
CA ARG A 304 38.71 -34.97 -14.90
C ARG A 304 40.14 -35.28 -14.49
N ALA A 305 40.30 -36.17 -13.51
CA ALA A 305 41.60 -36.66 -13.08
C ALA A 305 42.31 -37.27 -14.30
N ASP A 306 43.39 -36.61 -14.72
CA ASP A 306 44.25 -37.00 -15.82
C ASP A 306 45.00 -38.27 -15.40
N VAL A 307 44.45 -39.43 -15.78
CA VAL A 307 45.14 -40.72 -15.67
C VAL A 307 46.01 -40.86 -16.91
N ARG A 308 47.25 -40.37 -16.83
CA ARG A 308 48.32 -40.79 -17.74
C ARG A 308 49.37 -41.60 -16.98
N ARG A 309 49.43 -42.87 -17.38
CA ARG A 309 50.58 -43.77 -17.24
C ARG A 309 51.75 -43.31 -18.10
#